data_AF-A0A1D2MYQ9-F1
#
_entry.id   AF-A0A1D2MYQ9-F1
#
_cell.length_a   1.000
_cell.length_b   1.000
_cell.length_c   1.000
_cell.angle_alpha   90.00
_cell.angle_beta   90.00
_cell.angle_gamma   90.00
#
_symmetry.space_group_name_H-M   'P 1'
#
loop_
_entity.id
_entity.type
_entity.pdbx_description
1 polymer ?
#
loop_
_entity_poly.entity_id
_entity_poly.type
_entity_poly.pdbx_seq_one_letter_code
_entity_poly.pdbx_strand_id
1 'polypeptide(L)'
;TLMEMKRQNEGTTLIHNIKTDLADFIRNLLKQYLPLISSLQFSDIFIFKDLNHVITTLFPANFLQLSEDLVNPGYFLQCSCCSSVDSFSICDSLPDVSIIHKLISEHTTKKVDLNIIYHTYVSIVQTTGKRGGKAATLKDTATASYLIRFRRAVGELQHMGFIKRSKSKPDEISRLTWW
;
A
#
# COMPACT_ATOMS: atom_id res chain seq x y z
N THR A 1 51.68 27.39 37.51
CA THR A 1 51.17 27.53 36.12
C THR A 1 51.64 26.53 35.07
N LEU A 2 52.85 25.93 35.06
CA LEU A 2 53.11 24.78 34.14
C LEU A 2 53.02 23.41 34.84
N MET A 3 53.44 23.35 36.10
CA MET A 3 53.40 22.12 36.91
C MET A 3 51.97 21.72 37.33
N GLU A 4 51.09 22.68 37.60
CA GLU A 4 49.68 22.42 37.90
C GLU A 4 48.91 21.89 36.68
N MET A 5 49.19 22.42 35.49
CA MET A 5 48.60 21.92 34.24
C MET A 5 49.07 20.49 33.93
N LYS A 6 50.33 20.14 34.24
CA LYS A 6 50.85 18.78 34.08
C LYS A 6 50.20 17.79 35.05
N ARG A 7 50.02 18.19 36.32
CA ARG A 7 49.31 17.40 37.35
C ARG A 7 47.82 17.23 37.04
N GLN A 8 47.18 18.27 36.48
CA GLN A 8 45.81 18.18 35.99
C GLN A 8 45.69 17.29 34.74
N ASN A 9 46.66 17.32 33.83
CA ASN A 9 46.69 16.43 32.65
C ASN A 9 46.95 14.95 33.02
N GLU A 10 47.76 14.69 34.04
CA GLU A 10 47.97 13.33 34.58
C GLU A 10 46.71 12.80 35.29
N GLY A 11 45.97 13.68 35.97
CA GLY A 11 44.66 13.34 36.55
C GLY A 11 43.60 13.03 35.49
N THR A 12 43.56 13.79 34.39
CA THR A 12 42.61 13.53 33.29
C THR A 12 42.95 12.28 32.49
N THR A 13 44.24 11.94 32.31
CA THR A 13 44.65 10.69 31.67
C THR A 13 44.38 9.48 32.56
N LEU A 14 44.57 9.57 33.88
CA LEU A 14 44.18 8.52 34.83
C LEU A 14 42.66 8.27 34.82
N ILE A 15 41.86 9.34 34.86
CA ILE A 15 40.39 9.23 34.77
C ILE A 15 39.98 8.64 33.41
N HIS A 16 40.66 9.02 32.33
CA HIS A 16 40.42 8.46 31.01
C HIS A 16 40.72 6.95 30.98
N ASN A 17 41.85 6.52 31.56
CA ASN A 17 42.24 5.11 31.61
C ASN A 17 41.27 4.26 32.45
N ILE A 18 40.82 4.77 33.60
CA ILE A 18 39.79 4.10 34.41
C ILE A 18 38.47 3.97 33.63
N LYS A 19 38.09 5.00 32.87
CA LYS A 19 36.90 4.96 32.01
C LYS A 19 37.04 3.92 30.90
N THR A 20 38.21 3.82 30.26
CA THR A 20 38.44 2.79 29.23
C THR A 20 38.45 1.40 29.82
N ASP A 21 39.08 1.20 30.98
CA ASP A 21 39.12 -0.11 31.66
C ASP A 21 37.73 -0.56 32.08
N LEU A 22 36.91 0.36 32.61
CA LEU A 22 35.53 0.09 32.98
C LEU A 22 34.67 -0.20 31.74
N ALA A 23 34.87 0.54 30.66
CA ALA A 23 34.18 0.28 29.39
C ALA A 23 34.54 -1.09 28.80
N ASP A 24 35.82 -1.48 28.86
CA ASP A 24 36.27 -2.78 28.39
C ASP A 24 35.81 -3.93 29.31
N PHE A 25 35.76 -3.70 30.63
CA PHE A 25 35.14 -4.62 31.57
C PHE A 25 33.66 -4.87 31.24
N ILE A 26 32.86 -3.81 31.07
CA ILE A 26 31.45 -3.93 30.69
C ILE A 26 31.30 -4.62 29.33
N ARG A 27 32.14 -4.26 28.35
CA ARG A 27 32.10 -4.87 27.02
C ARG A 27 32.38 -6.37 27.08
N ASN A 28 33.35 -6.80 27.88
CA ASN A 28 33.67 -8.22 28.05
C ASN A 28 32.56 -8.97 28.78
N LEU A 29 31.94 -8.34 29.78
CA LEU A 29 30.79 -8.89 30.48
C LEU A 29 29.60 -9.07 29.52
N LEU A 30 29.27 -8.06 28.71
CA LEU A 30 28.21 -8.15 27.71
C LEU A 30 28.48 -9.24 26.66
N LYS A 31 29.72 -9.38 26.19
CA LYS A 31 30.08 -10.46 25.25
C LYS A 31 29.90 -11.86 25.85
N GLN A 32 30.16 -12.00 27.15
CA GLN A 32 30.05 -13.29 27.84
C GLN A 32 28.59 -13.69 28.10
N TYR A 33 27.75 -12.74 28.52
CA TYR A 33 26.39 -13.04 29.00
C TYR A 33 25.28 -12.67 28.02
N LEU A 34 25.56 -11.86 27.00
CA LEU A 34 24.60 -11.45 25.98
C LEU A 34 25.08 -11.89 24.58
N PRO A 35 25.25 -13.20 24.33
CA PRO A 35 25.57 -13.66 22.99
C PRO A 35 24.46 -13.23 22.04
N LEU A 36 24.84 -12.96 20.79
CA LEU A 36 23.87 -12.62 19.78
C LEU A 36 22.86 -13.76 19.68
N ILE A 37 21.60 -13.46 19.92
CA ILE A 37 20.53 -14.46 19.98
C ILE A 37 20.45 -15.30 18.70
N SER A 38 20.79 -14.71 17.54
CA SER A 38 20.85 -15.41 16.25
C SER A 38 22.07 -16.32 16.09
N SER A 39 23.07 -16.29 16.98
CA SER A 39 24.18 -17.24 16.99
C SER A 39 23.92 -18.46 17.87
N LEU A 40 22.79 -18.51 18.59
CA LEU A 40 22.39 -19.68 19.37
C LEU A 40 21.73 -20.72 18.45
N GLN A 41 22.20 -21.97 18.55
CA GLN A 41 21.57 -23.10 17.89
C GLN A 41 20.12 -23.25 18.40
N PHE A 42 19.18 -23.51 17.49
CA PHE A 42 17.76 -23.69 17.79
C PHE A 42 17.04 -22.48 18.41
N SER A 43 17.57 -21.26 18.25
CA SER A 43 16.92 -20.04 18.74
C SER A 43 15.49 -19.84 18.20
N ASP A 44 15.18 -20.38 17.03
CA ASP A 44 13.85 -20.30 16.41
C ASP A 44 12.74 -21.02 17.20
N ILE A 45 13.09 -21.99 18.06
CA ILE A 45 12.09 -22.71 18.89
C ILE A 45 11.57 -21.81 20.01
N PHE A 46 12.43 -20.95 20.55
CA PHE A 46 12.12 -20.10 21.69
C PHE A 46 11.68 -18.69 21.30
N ILE A 47 11.97 -18.28 20.06
CA ILE A 47 11.79 -16.89 19.61
C ILE A 47 10.91 -16.87 18.38
N PHE A 48 9.76 -16.23 18.54
CA PHE A 48 8.88 -15.93 17.45
C PHE A 48 9.42 -14.75 16.63
N LYS A 49 9.73 -14.99 15.35
CA LYS A 49 10.34 -14.00 14.45
C LYS A 49 9.37 -13.40 13.42
N ASP A 50 8.21 -14.00 13.20
CA ASP A 50 7.27 -13.56 12.16
C ASP A 50 6.40 -12.38 12.62
N LEU A 51 7.07 -11.23 12.80
CA LEU A 51 6.42 -9.99 13.20
C LEU A 51 5.39 -9.54 12.18
N ASN A 52 5.60 -9.80 10.89
CA ASN A 52 4.68 -9.38 9.84
C ASN A 52 3.33 -10.07 10.00
N HIS A 53 3.32 -11.39 10.23
CA HIS A 53 2.07 -12.11 10.49
C HIS A 53 1.36 -11.60 11.75
N VAL A 54 2.10 -11.31 12.82
CA VAL A 54 1.51 -10.76 14.05
C VAL A 54 0.94 -9.36 13.83
N ILE A 55 1.67 -8.49 13.13
CA ILE A 55 1.23 -7.12 12.83
C ILE A 55 -0.02 -7.15 11.94
N THR A 56 -0.04 -7.95 10.88
CA THR A 56 -1.22 -8.04 9.99
C THR A 56 -2.43 -8.67 10.68
N THR A 57 -2.21 -9.61 11.62
CA THR A 57 -3.29 -10.24 12.38
C THR A 57 -3.85 -9.30 13.46
N LEU A 58 -3.00 -8.57 14.18
CA LEU A 58 -3.41 -7.67 15.25
C LEU A 58 -3.94 -6.33 14.74
N PHE A 59 -3.40 -5.86 13.62
CA PHE A 59 -3.79 -4.61 12.97
C PHE A 59 -4.24 -4.90 11.53
N PRO A 60 -5.43 -5.50 11.37
CA PRO A 60 -5.94 -5.84 10.05
C PRO A 60 -6.14 -4.58 9.20
N ALA A 61 -5.68 -4.70 7.95
CA ALA A 61 -5.75 -3.78 6.81
C ALA A 61 -6.20 -2.33 7.10
N ASN A 62 -5.26 -1.40 6.93
CA ASN A 62 -5.58 0.01 6.83
C ASN A 62 -6.29 0.31 5.48
N PHE A 63 -7.08 1.39 5.43
CA PHE A 63 -7.72 1.86 4.18
C PHE A 63 -6.73 2.07 3.03
N LEU A 64 -5.46 2.34 3.36
CA LEU A 64 -4.37 2.47 2.40
C LEU A 64 -4.13 1.15 1.65
N GLN A 65 -4.01 0.04 2.38
CA GLN A 65 -3.82 -1.29 1.80
C GLN A 65 -4.98 -1.64 0.87
N LEU A 66 -6.24 -1.41 1.28
CA LEU A 66 -7.39 -1.67 0.40
C LEU A 66 -7.33 -0.84 -0.89
N SER A 67 -6.88 0.40 -0.81
CA SER A 67 -6.67 1.25 -1.99
C SER A 67 -5.56 0.70 -2.90
N GLU A 68 -4.43 0.30 -2.33
CA GLU A 68 -3.31 -0.33 -3.06
C GLU A 68 -3.75 -1.64 -3.73
N ASP A 69 -4.52 -2.46 -3.03
CA ASP A 69 -5.07 -3.73 -3.52
C ASP A 69 -6.01 -3.51 -4.71
N LEU A 70 -6.82 -2.44 -4.66
CA LEU A 70 -7.68 -2.05 -5.79
C LEU A 70 -6.89 -1.51 -6.97
N VAL A 71 -5.73 -0.87 -6.74
CA VAL A 71 -4.80 -0.42 -7.80
C VAL A 71 -4.05 -1.62 -8.41
N ASN A 72 -3.66 -2.60 -7.62
CA ASN A 72 -2.96 -3.79 -8.09
C ASN A 72 -3.68 -5.09 -7.67
N PRO A 73 -4.79 -5.44 -8.33
CA PRO A 73 -5.55 -6.65 -8.00
C PRO A 73 -4.78 -7.93 -8.37
N GLY A 74 -3.73 -7.85 -9.19
CA GLY A 74 -2.95 -9.00 -9.63
C GLY A 74 -2.25 -9.72 -8.48
N TYR A 75 -1.88 -9.02 -7.40
CA TYR A 75 -1.25 -9.61 -6.23
C TYR A 75 -2.14 -10.64 -5.53
N PHE A 76 -3.45 -10.36 -5.40
CA PHE A 76 -4.39 -11.27 -4.72
C PHE A 76 -5.08 -12.23 -5.68
N LEU A 77 -5.47 -11.75 -6.86
CA LEU A 77 -6.21 -12.58 -7.82
C LEU A 77 -5.31 -13.61 -8.51
N GLN A 78 -3.99 -13.39 -8.54
CA GLN A 78 -3.00 -14.28 -9.15
C GLN A 78 -3.36 -14.66 -10.61
N CYS A 79 -4.07 -13.77 -11.30
CA CYS A 79 -4.48 -13.92 -12.69
C CYS A 79 -3.36 -13.52 -13.66
N SER A 80 -3.11 -14.36 -14.66
CA SER A 80 -2.15 -14.04 -15.74
C SER A 80 -2.48 -12.75 -16.50
N CYS A 81 -3.75 -12.40 -16.60
CA CYS A 81 -4.21 -11.17 -17.26
C CYS A 81 -4.05 -9.89 -16.43
N CYS A 82 -3.74 -10.01 -15.13
CA CYS A 82 -3.59 -8.90 -14.20
C CYS A 82 -2.15 -8.74 -13.72
N SER A 83 -1.35 -9.82 -13.70
CA SER A 83 0.05 -9.79 -13.28
C SER A 83 0.99 -9.05 -14.24
N SER A 84 0.58 -8.87 -15.50
CA SER A 84 1.37 -8.15 -16.52
C SER A 84 1.01 -6.67 -16.65
N VAL A 85 0.10 -6.17 -15.81
CA VAL A 85 -0.42 -4.80 -15.90
C VAL A 85 0.36 -3.92 -14.94
N ASP A 86 1.06 -2.91 -15.47
CA ASP A 86 1.75 -1.91 -14.64
C ASP A 86 0.74 -1.18 -13.75
N SER A 87 1.13 -0.83 -12.52
CA SER A 87 0.25 -0.18 -11.53
C SER A 87 -0.44 1.08 -12.06
N PHE A 88 0.25 1.84 -12.93
CA PHE A 88 -0.22 3.09 -13.54
C PHE A 88 -1.01 2.88 -14.84
N SER A 89 -1.08 1.66 -15.35
CA SER A 89 -1.83 1.33 -16.56
C SER A 89 -3.22 0.81 -16.22
N ILE A 90 -4.21 1.19 -17.04
CA ILE A 90 -5.58 0.70 -16.95
C ILE A 90 -5.82 -0.25 -18.13
N CYS A 91 -5.91 -1.54 -17.83
CA CYS A 91 -6.28 -2.58 -18.78
C CYS A 91 -7.75 -2.99 -18.58
N ASP A 92 -8.38 -3.45 -19.66
CA ASP A 92 -9.76 -3.93 -19.67
C ASP A 92 -9.93 -5.30 -19.00
N SER A 93 -8.83 -6.04 -18.82
CA SER A 93 -8.77 -7.30 -18.09
C SER A 93 -8.93 -7.15 -16.57
N LEU A 94 -8.82 -5.91 -16.06
CA LEU A 94 -8.96 -5.62 -14.64
C LEU A 94 -10.44 -5.74 -14.19
N PRO A 95 -10.68 -6.06 -12.91
CA PRO A 95 -12.02 -5.99 -12.33
C PRO A 95 -12.63 -4.58 -12.47
N ASP A 96 -13.94 -4.49 -12.68
CA ASP A 96 -14.66 -3.21 -12.88
C ASP A 96 -14.42 -2.22 -11.72
N VAL A 97 -14.37 -2.73 -10.50
CA VAL A 97 -14.11 -1.95 -9.28
C VAL A 97 -12.73 -1.31 -9.32
N SER A 98 -11.70 -2.08 -9.70
CA SER A 98 -10.32 -1.59 -9.84
C SER A 98 -10.19 -0.56 -10.95
N ILE A 99 -10.85 -0.77 -12.09
CA ILE A 99 -10.87 0.20 -13.20
C ILE A 99 -11.46 1.53 -12.72
N ILE A 100 -12.64 1.49 -12.10
CA ILE A 100 -13.33 2.70 -11.62
C ILE A 100 -12.54 3.38 -10.50
N HIS A 101 -11.95 2.62 -9.58
CA HIS A 101 -11.10 3.17 -8.52
C HIS A 101 -9.91 3.93 -9.10
N LYS A 102 -9.18 3.34 -10.05
CA LYS A 102 -8.06 4.00 -10.74
C LYS A 102 -8.50 5.29 -11.43
N LEU A 103 -9.60 5.24 -12.19
CA LEU A 103 -10.15 6.43 -12.87
C LEU A 103 -10.46 7.56 -11.88
N ILE A 104 -11.11 7.25 -10.75
CA ILE A 104 -11.47 8.24 -9.73
C ILE A 104 -10.22 8.80 -9.02
N SER A 105 -9.18 7.99 -8.83
CA SER A 105 -7.92 8.43 -8.23
C SER A 105 -7.10 9.34 -9.15
N GLU A 106 -7.11 9.09 -10.47
CA GLU A 106 -6.45 9.94 -11.47
C GLU A 106 -7.05 11.34 -11.58
N HIS A 107 -8.34 11.51 -11.28
CA HIS A 107 -8.95 12.82 -11.25
C HIS A 107 -8.37 13.69 -10.12
N THR A 108 -7.86 14.87 -10.50
CA THR A 108 -7.26 15.84 -9.57
C THR A 108 -8.31 16.49 -8.66
N THR A 109 -9.59 16.53 -9.08
CA THR A 109 -10.65 17.23 -8.37
C THR A 109 -11.28 16.36 -7.29
N LYS A 110 -11.54 16.96 -6.11
CA LYS A 110 -12.27 16.29 -5.00
C LYS A 110 -13.66 15.80 -5.41
N LYS A 111 -14.27 16.49 -6.36
CA LYS A 111 -15.59 16.18 -6.90
C LYS A 111 -15.46 15.78 -8.36
N VAL A 112 -16.15 14.72 -8.75
CA VAL A 112 -16.06 14.14 -10.08
C VAL A 112 -17.46 13.85 -10.60
N ASP A 113 -17.70 14.16 -11.87
CA ASP A 113 -18.94 13.84 -12.56
C ASP A 113 -18.95 12.34 -12.95
N LEU A 114 -19.96 11.61 -12.49
CA LEU A 114 -20.14 10.18 -12.78
C LEU A 114 -20.29 9.90 -14.27
N ASN A 115 -20.85 10.83 -15.05
CA ASN A 115 -21.02 10.65 -16.49
C ASN A 115 -19.67 10.61 -17.21
N ILE A 116 -18.71 11.44 -16.77
CA ILE A 116 -17.35 11.43 -17.32
C ILE A 116 -16.68 10.08 -17.03
N ILE A 117 -16.74 9.61 -15.77
CA ILE A 117 -16.18 8.30 -15.40
C ILE A 117 -16.83 7.18 -16.20
N TYR A 118 -18.16 7.21 -16.34
CA TYR A 118 -18.90 6.21 -17.09
C TYR A 118 -18.46 6.14 -18.55
N HIS A 119 -18.36 7.28 -19.24
CA HIS A 119 -17.92 7.32 -20.63
C HIS A 119 -16.47 6.84 -20.79
N THR A 120 -15.56 7.21 -19.89
CA THR A 120 -14.18 6.72 -19.90
C THR A 120 -14.11 5.21 -19.63
N TYR A 121 -14.86 4.70 -18.66
CA TYR A 121 -14.98 3.27 -18.37
C TYR A 121 -15.48 2.48 -19.59
N VAL A 122 -16.54 2.96 -20.24
CA VAL A 122 -17.09 2.34 -21.45
C VAL A 122 -16.05 2.33 -22.58
N SER A 123 -15.29 3.42 -22.75
CA SER A 123 -14.22 3.49 -23.76
C SER A 123 -13.19 2.39 -23.54
N ILE A 124 -12.71 2.20 -22.30
CA ILE A 124 -11.73 1.18 -21.93
C ILE A 124 -12.27 -0.23 -22.22
N VAL A 125 -13.46 -0.55 -21.72
CA VAL A 125 -14.04 -1.90 -21.83
C VAL A 125 -14.47 -2.25 -23.27
N GLN A 126 -14.84 -1.25 -24.08
CA GLN A 126 -15.22 -1.48 -25.49
C GLN A 126 -14.03 -1.74 -26.41
N THR A 127 -12.80 -1.36 -26.04
CA THR A 127 -11.63 -1.54 -26.90
C THR A 127 -11.33 -3.00 -27.24
N THR A 128 -11.78 -3.96 -26.43
CA THR A 128 -11.49 -5.39 -26.63
C THR A 128 -12.62 -6.20 -27.25
N GLY A 129 -13.85 -5.66 -27.27
CA GLY A 129 -14.98 -6.24 -27.99
C GLY A 129 -14.85 -6.20 -29.52
N LYS A 130 -13.86 -5.47 -30.07
CA LYS A 130 -13.64 -5.32 -31.52
C LYS A 130 -12.57 -6.25 -32.13
N ARG A 131 -12.12 -7.30 -31.43
CA ARG A 131 -11.24 -8.34 -32.01
C ARG A 131 -11.98 -9.55 -32.60
N GLY A 132 -13.32 -9.61 -32.52
CA GLY A 132 -14.14 -10.64 -33.15
C GLY A 132 -15.34 -10.04 -33.86
N GLY A 133 -15.41 -10.21 -35.19
CA GLY A 133 -16.42 -9.57 -36.03
C GLY A 133 -17.86 -9.96 -35.68
N LYS A 134 -18.71 -8.94 -35.50
CA LYS A 134 -20.09 -8.80 -36.01
C LYS A 134 -20.70 -7.53 -35.39
N ALA A 135 -20.53 -6.43 -36.09
CA ALA A 135 -21.16 -5.16 -35.79
C ALA A 135 -22.64 -5.21 -36.19
N ALA A 136 -23.55 -4.83 -35.27
CA ALA A 136 -24.56 -3.78 -35.50
C ALA A 136 -25.82 -3.90 -34.62
N THR A 137 -26.16 -5.07 -34.06
CA THR A 137 -27.46 -5.26 -33.33
C THR A 137 -27.36 -5.41 -31.82
N LEU A 138 -26.15 -5.50 -31.24
CA LEU A 138 -25.91 -5.68 -29.80
C LEU A 138 -25.65 -4.37 -29.02
N LYS A 139 -25.75 -3.20 -29.66
CA LYS A 139 -25.35 -1.92 -29.05
C LYS A 139 -26.20 -1.56 -27.83
N ASP A 140 -27.51 -1.79 -27.85
CA ASP A 140 -28.37 -1.39 -26.73
C ASP A 140 -28.24 -2.34 -25.53
N THR A 141 -28.17 -3.66 -25.77
CA THR A 141 -28.01 -4.65 -24.70
C THR A 141 -26.61 -4.61 -24.07
N ALA A 142 -25.56 -4.40 -24.87
CA ALA A 142 -24.20 -4.22 -24.35
C ALA A 142 -24.09 -2.93 -23.54
N THR A 143 -24.72 -1.83 -23.99
CA THR A 143 -24.76 -0.57 -23.24
C THR A 143 -25.48 -0.72 -21.89
N ALA A 144 -26.59 -1.45 -21.85
CA ALA A 144 -27.27 -1.77 -20.60
C ALA A 144 -26.39 -2.61 -19.64
N SER A 145 -25.66 -3.59 -20.17
CA SER A 145 -24.73 -4.42 -19.39
C SER A 145 -23.59 -3.60 -18.77
N TYR A 146 -22.96 -2.72 -19.55
CA TYR A 146 -21.90 -1.84 -19.04
C TYR A 146 -22.42 -0.89 -17.96
N LEU A 147 -23.62 -0.35 -18.11
CA LEU A 147 -24.23 0.52 -17.10
C LEU A 147 -24.50 -0.24 -15.78
N ILE A 148 -24.96 -1.49 -15.84
CA ILE A 148 -25.20 -2.31 -14.65
C ILE A 148 -23.87 -2.61 -13.94
N ARG A 149 -22.84 -3.03 -14.68
CA ARG A 149 -21.49 -3.29 -14.15
C ARG A 149 -20.90 -2.04 -13.49
N PHE A 150 -20.99 -0.90 -14.18
CA PHE A 150 -20.56 0.39 -13.66
C PHE A 150 -21.28 0.75 -12.35
N ARG A 151 -22.61 0.69 -12.33
CA ARG A 151 -23.41 1.01 -11.13
C ARG A 151 -23.09 0.09 -9.97
N ARG A 152 -22.89 -1.20 -10.23
CA ARG A 152 -22.47 -2.17 -9.21
C ARG A 152 -21.14 -1.78 -8.60
N ALA A 153 -20.12 -1.54 -9.42
CA ALA A 153 -18.78 -1.20 -8.95
C ALA A 153 -18.76 0.16 -8.20
N VAL A 154 -19.52 1.16 -8.67
CA VAL A 154 -19.70 2.43 -7.93
C VAL A 154 -20.39 2.20 -6.58
N GLY A 155 -21.38 1.31 -6.52
CA GLY A 155 -22.05 0.93 -5.26
C GLY A 155 -21.11 0.24 -4.27
N GLU A 156 -20.25 -0.65 -4.76
CA GLU A 156 -19.23 -1.33 -3.96
C GLU A 156 -18.19 -0.33 -3.41
N LEU A 157 -17.69 0.61 -4.23
CA LEU A 157 -16.78 1.67 -3.78
C LEU A 157 -17.43 2.64 -2.78
N GLN A 158 -18.72 2.93 -2.94
CA GLN A 158 -19.48 3.72 -1.98
C GLN A 158 -19.64 2.98 -0.65
N HIS A 159 -19.88 1.67 -0.69
CA HIS A 159 -20.01 0.83 0.50
C HIS A 159 -18.70 0.75 1.29
N MET A 160 -17.56 0.65 0.59
CA MET A 160 -16.22 0.67 1.20
C MET A 160 -15.80 2.04 1.75
N GLY A 161 -16.53 3.12 1.43
CA GLY A 161 -16.24 4.46 1.92
C GLY A 161 -15.19 5.24 1.13
N PHE A 162 -14.86 4.82 -0.09
CA PHE A 162 -13.96 5.58 -0.97
C PHE A 162 -14.63 6.83 -1.57
N ILE A 163 -15.94 6.72 -1.85
CA ILE A 163 -16.72 7.77 -2.50
C ILE A 163 -18.02 8.04 -1.76
N LYS A 164 -18.50 9.27 -1.88
CA LYS A 164 -19.79 9.71 -1.36
C LYS A 164 -20.54 10.50 -2.41
N ARG A 165 -21.85 10.32 -2.51
CA ARG A 165 -22.67 11.15 -3.39
C ARG A 165 -22.68 12.60 -2.91
N SER A 166 -22.52 13.54 -3.85
CA SER A 166 -22.64 14.95 -3.57
C SER A 166 -24.10 15.29 -3.22
N LYS A 167 -24.28 16.25 -2.32
CA LYS A 167 -25.62 16.82 -2.03
C LYS A 167 -25.98 17.93 -3.02
N SER A 168 -24.99 18.49 -3.72
CA SER A 168 -25.17 19.67 -4.57
C SER A 168 -25.66 19.31 -5.98
N LYS A 169 -25.17 18.21 -6.54
CA LYS A 169 -25.54 17.72 -7.88
C LYS A 169 -25.75 16.21 -7.84
N PRO A 170 -26.80 15.68 -8.48
CA PRO A 170 -27.17 14.26 -8.38
C PRO A 170 -26.14 13.33 -9.04
N ASP A 171 -25.50 13.77 -10.13
CA ASP A 171 -24.53 12.99 -10.89
C ASP A 171 -23.08 13.22 -10.43
N GLU A 172 -22.89 13.97 -9.34
CA GLU A 172 -21.56 14.29 -8.82
C GLU A 172 -21.23 13.41 -7.61
N ILE A 173 -20.05 12.82 -7.61
CA ILE A 173 -19.46 12.12 -6.47
C ILE A 173 -18.34 12.95 -5.85
N SER A 174 -18.17 12.82 -4.55
CA SER A 174 -17.05 13.36 -3.79
C SER A 174 -16.14 12.22 -3.35
N ARG A 175 -14.86 12.33 -3.67
CA ARG A 175 -13.83 11.45 -3.14
C ARG A 175 -13.64 11.74 -1.65
N LEU A 176 -13.65 10.71 -0.83
CA LEU A 176 -13.42 10.85 0.61
C LEU A 176 -11.95 10.74 0.98
N THR A 177 -11.13 10.32 0.02
CA THR A 177 -9.77 9.87 0.23
C THR A 177 -8.79 10.54 -0.74
N TRP A 178 -7.51 10.61 -0.37
CA TRP A 178 -6.47 11.24 -1.17
C TRP A 178 -5.25 10.33 -1.18
N TRP A 179 -4.91 9.81 -2.36
CA TRP A 179 -3.74 8.97 -2.62
C TRP A 179 -3.44 8.98 -4.11
#